data_AF-A0A846TX56-F1
#
_entry.id   AF-A0A846TX56-F1
#
_cell.length_a   1.000
_cell.length_b   1.000
_cell.length_c   1.000
_cell.angle_alpha   90.00
_cell.angle_beta   90.00
_cell.angle_gamma   90.00
#
_symmetry.space_group_name_H-M   'P 1'
#
loop_
_entity.id
_entity.type
_entity.pdbx_description
1 polymer ?
#
loop_
_entity_poly.entity_id
_entity_poly.type
_entity_poly.pdbx_seq_one_letter_code
_entity_poly.pdbx_strand_id
1 'polypeptide(L)'
;MSGSEELPERVPYVLEYQGRTVVLGEPFHLAELDRMLKRSNVATTTTVSATGGVQPDGVLLNSVSVDLTTDKFWEAVQASAFDDAVWPTDDSPIVVPEPPRWLATARCWEFEPAAPIMPAVQTSTVPEPGGWLYRPSFGGADTSWSGGSVGLFQLMDQETFWVLASAEELEETRLLCLDLARYRRGFGEMGTCFDEFERPGSLRLPLVCREVLEDELIARSVDIEPRFWPRSD
;
A
#
# COMPACT_ATOMS: atom_id res chain seq x y z
N MET A 1 10.62 33.09 -8.22
CA MET A 1 11.07 32.07 -7.26
C MET A 1 10.29 30.82 -7.60
N SER A 2 10.93 29.87 -8.28
CA SER A 2 10.35 28.58 -8.65
C SER A 2 10.16 27.77 -7.38
N GLY A 3 8.93 27.71 -6.88
CA GLY A 3 8.56 26.67 -5.93
C GLY A 3 8.61 25.37 -6.70
N SER A 4 9.68 24.59 -6.50
CA SER A 4 9.61 23.16 -6.76
C SER A 4 8.51 22.66 -5.83
N GLU A 5 7.32 22.38 -6.37
CA GLU A 5 6.38 21.50 -5.69
C GLU A 5 7.14 20.18 -5.50
N GLU A 6 7.73 19.99 -4.32
CA GLU A 6 8.22 18.68 -3.90
C GLU A 6 6.98 17.79 -3.93
N LEU A 7 6.93 16.92 -4.94
CA LEU A 7 5.93 15.85 -4.98
C LEU A 7 6.04 15.10 -3.65
N PRO A 8 4.91 14.83 -2.95
CA PRO A 8 4.94 14.06 -1.73
C PRO A 8 5.71 12.76 -1.98
N GLU A 9 6.70 12.47 -1.13
CA GLU A 9 7.47 11.23 -1.22
C GLU A 9 6.50 10.06 -1.06
N ARG A 10 6.32 9.24 -2.11
CA ARG A 10 5.38 8.12 -2.04
C ARG A 10 5.88 7.10 -1.04
N VAL A 11 5.15 6.99 0.06
CA VAL A 11 5.37 5.94 1.04
C VAL A 11 5.12 4.59 0.38
N PRO A 12 6.06 3.64 0.47
CA PRO A 12 5.91 2.35 -0.16
C PRO A 12 4.90 1.48 0.60
N TYR A 13 4.07 0.78 -0.17
CA TYR A 13 3.12 -0.21 0.34
C TYR A 13 3.56 -1.59 -0.13
N VAL A 14 3.61 -2.56 0.79
CA VAL A 14 3.84 -3.97 0.51
C VAL A 14 2.54 -4.71 0.80
N LEU A 15 1.96 -5.32 -0.22
CA LEU A 15 0.65 -5.97 -0.16
C LEU A 15 0.80 -7.45 -0.48
N GLU A 16 0.30 -8.32 0.40
CA GLU A 16 0.24 -9.75 0.15
C GLU A 16 -1.19 -10.23 -0.11
N TYR A 17 -1.34 -10.97 -1.20
CA TYR A 17 -2.57 -11.67 -1.53
C TYR A 17 -2.26 -13.03 -2.14
N GLN A 18 -2.78 -14.10 -1.52
CA GLN A 18 -2.66 -15.48 -2.02
C GLN A 18 -1.22 -15.92 -2.32
N GLY A 19 -0.27 -15.57 -1.44
CA GLY A 19 1.15 -15.92 -1.59
C GLY A 19 1.88 -15.15 -2.69
N ARG A 20 1.32 -14.05 -3.17
CA ARG A 20 1.96 -13.06 -4.03
C ARG A 20 2.14 -11.76 -3.27
N THR A 21 3.34 -11.20 -3.35
CA THR A 21 3.68 -9.88 -2.79
C THR A 21 3.71 -8.85 -3.91
N VAL A 22 3.08 -7.70 -3.68
CA VAL A 22 3.04 -6.55 -4.58
C VAL A 22 3.56 -5.33 -3.84
N VAL A 23 4.56 -4.66 -4.41
CA VAL A 23 5.13 -3.43 -3.89
C VAL A 23 4.68 -2.26 -4.75
N LEU A 24 4.11 -1.25 -4.10
CA LEU A 24 3.75 0.04 -4.65
C LEU A 24 4.72 1.10 -4.10
N GLY A 25 5.03 2.14 -4.87
CA GLY A 25 5.88 3.22 -4.41
C GLY A 25 6.42 4.09 -5.55
N GLU A 26 7.54 4.75 -5.29
CA GLU A 26 8.21 5.60 -6.27
C GLU A 26 8.78 4.79 -7.45
N PRO A 27 8.61 5.25 -8.71
CA PRO A 27 9.08 4.51 -9.89
C PRO A 27 10.57 4.17 -9.86
N PHE A 28 11.42 5.07 -9.36
CA PHE A 28 12.86 4.84 -9.25
C PHE A 28 13.17 3.72 -8.24
N HIS A 29 12.55 3.76 -7.07
CA HIS A 29 12.67 2.74 -6.03
C HIS A 29 12.15 1.37 -6.51
N LEU A 30 11.03 1.36 -7.23
CA LEU A 30 10.49 0.15 -7.85
C LEU A 30 11.45 -0.42 -8.91
N ALA A 31 12.10 0.42 -9.71
CA ALA A 31 13.09 -0.04 -10.69
C ALA A 31 14.36 -0.60 -10.03
N GLU A 32 14.78 -0.04 -8.90
CA GLU A 32 15.84 -0.60 -8.07
C GLU A 32 15.45 -1.98 -7.53
N LEU A 33 14.26 -2.10 -6.93
CA LEU A 33 13.74 -3.35 -6.40
C LEU A 33 13.64 -4.44 -7.47
N ASP A 34 13.09 -4.12 -8.65
CA ASP A 34 12.98 -5.04 -9.78
C ASP A 34 14.35 -5.60 -10.20
N ARG A 35 15.37 -4.73 -10.30
CA ARG A 35 16.74 -5.15 -10.63
C ARG A 35 17.37 -6.00 -9.53
N MET A 36 17.13 -5.64 -8.27
CA MET A 36 17.64 -6.36 -7.11
C MET A 36 17.11 -7.80 -7.10
N LEU A 37 15.79 -7.97 -7.20
CA LEU A 37 15.14 -9.29 -7.20
C LEU A 37 15.52 -10.15 -8.40
N LYS A 38 15.56 -9.57 -9.61
CA LYS A 38 15.97 -10.29 -10.83
C LYS A 38 17.40 -10.82 -10.74
N ARG A 39 18.32 -10.07 -10.14
CA ARG A 39 19.72 -10.52 -9.95
C ARG A 39 19.81 -11.74 -9.02
N SER A 40 18.93 -11.81 -8.03
CA SER A 40 18.80 -12.98 -7.15
C SER A 40 17.88 -14.08 -7.72
N ASN A 41 17.65 -14.09 -9.03
CA ASN A 41 16.82 -15.06 -9.76
C ASN A 41 15.36 -15.14 -9.29
N VAL A 42 14.82 -14.07 -8.71
CA VAL A 42 13.40 -13.95 -8.40
C VAL A 42 12.68 -13.34 -9.60
N ALA A 43 11.71 -14.07 -10.14
CA ALA A 43 10.89 -13.57 -11.25
C ALA A 43 9.96 -12.46 -10.75
N THR A 44 9.94 -11.34 -11.46
CA THR A 44 9.08 -10.19 -11.15
C THR A 44 8.10 -9.94 -12.29
N THR A 45 6.91 -9.46 -11.95
CA THR A 45 5.93 -8.88 -12.88
C THR A 45 5.72 -7.41 -12.52
N THR A 46 5.85 -6.51 -13.49
CA THR A 46 5.73 -5.07 -13.25
C THR A 46 4.55 -4.46 -13.99
N THR A 47 4.02 -3.38 -13.44
CA THR A 47 3.01 -2.54 -14.13
C THR A 47 3.55 -1.13 -14.33
N VAL A 48 3.01 -0.42 -15.32
CA VAL A 48 3.41 0.95 -15.66
C VAL A 48 2.23 1.90 -15.51
N SER A 49 2.47 3.13 -15.07
CA SER A 49 1.41 4.13 -14.96
C SER A 49 0.97 4.59 -16.35
N ALA A 50 -0.34 4.58 -16.62
CA ALA A 50 -0.93 4.99 -17.91
C ALA A 50 -1.06 6.53 -18.09
N THR A 51 -0.50 7.33 -17.19
CA THR A 51 -0.54 8.80 -17.28
C THR A 51 0.30 9.26 -18.47
N GLY A 52 -0.38 9.61 -19.57
CA GLY A 52 0.16 10.10 -20.83
C GLY A 52 0.86 11.46 -20.77
N GLY A 53 1.86 11.60 -19.91
CA GLY A 53 2.83 12.69 -19.96
C GLY A 53 4.10 12.20 -20.65
N VAL A 54 4.42 12.77 -21.81
CA VAL A 54 5.68 12.53 -22.51
C VAL A 54 6.83 13.13 -21.67
N GLN A 55 7.59 12.28 -20.98
CA GLN A 55 9.00 12.55 -20.72
C GLN A 55 9.86 11.50 -21.43
N PRO A 56 11.01 11.89 -22.01
CA PRO A 56 11.91 10.94 -22.63
C PRO A 56 12.71 10.20 -21.54
N ASP A 57 12.86 8.88 -21.70
CA ASP A 57 13.85 8.01 -21.03
C ASP A 57 13.51 7.26 -19.71
N GLY A 58 12.25 7.14 -19.29
CA GLY A 58 11.95 6.34 -18.08
C GLY A 58 10.61 5.61 -18.12
N VAL A 59 10.64 4.27 -18.05
CA VAL A 59 9.44 3.48 -17.73
C VAL A 59 9.01 3.82 -16.30
N LEU A 60 7.90 4.54 -16.13
CA LEU A 60 7.35 4.86 -14.81
C LEU A 60 6.63 3.64 -14.24
N LEU A 61 7.39 2.78 -13.56
CA LEU A 61 6.84 1.64 -12.84
C LEU A 61 5.82 2.11 -11.81
N ASN A 62 4.70 1.40 -11.78
CA ASN A 62 3.63 1.60 -10.82
C ASN A 62 3.68 0.55 -9.69
N SER A 63 4.05 -0.68 -10.04
CA SER A 63 4.23 -1.75 -9.07
C SER A 63 5.27 -2.77 -9.53
N VAL A 64 5.82 -3.48 -8.56
CA VAL A 64 6.62 -4.70 -8.75
C VAL A 64 5.94 -5.81 -7.96
N SER A 65 5.69 -6.94 -8.60
CA SER A 65 5.06 -8.10 -7.96
C SER A 65 5.91 -9.35 -8.12
N VAL A 66 5.87 -10.21 -7.11
CA VAL A 66 6.58 -11.49 -7.06
C VAL A 66 5.68 -12.59 -6.51
N ASP A 67 5.81 -13.80 -7.02
CA ASP A 67 5.09 -14.98 -6.53
C ASP A 67 5.78 -15.56 -5.28
N LEU A 68 5.91 -14.71 -4.25
CA LEU A 68 6.44 -15.04 -2.92
C LEU A 68 5.50 -14.45 -1.86
N THR A 69 5.37 -15.16 -0.74
CA THR A 69 4.77 -14.61 0.50
C THR A 69 5.64 -13.47 1.04
N THR A 70 5.10 -12.59 1.88
CA THR A 70 5.83 -11.43 2.43
C THR A 70 7.12 -11.85 3.13
N ASP A 71 7.08 -12.93 3.93
CA ASP A 71 8.26 -13.47 4.61
C ASP A 71 9.37 -13.85 3.61
N LYS A 72 9.02 -14.61 2.56
CA LYS A 72 9.98 -15.03 1.53
C LYS A 72 10.45 -13.87 0.67
N PHE A 73 9.59 -12.88 0.45
CA PHE A 73 9.96 -11.62 -0.21
C PHE A 73 11.03 -10.90 0.60
N TRP A 74 10.87 -10.75 1.91
CA TRP A 74 11.86 -10.12 2.77
C TRP A 74 13.18 -10.90 2.83
N GLU A 75 13.12 -12.24 2.90
CA GLU A 75 14.31 -13.09 2.79
C GLU A 75 15.06 -12.86 1.47
N ALA A 76 14.33 -12.80 0.34
CA ALA A 76 14.92 -12.55 -0.97
C ALA A 76 15.55 -11.17 -1.07
N VAL A 77 14.86 -10.13 -0.60
CA VAL A 77 15.37 -8.75 -0.55
C VAL A 77 16.62 -8.66 0.31
N GLN A 78 16.61 -9.29 1.48
CA GLN A 78 17.77 -9.32 2.37
C GLN A 78 18.94 -10.06 1.72
N ALA A 79 18.70 -11.22 1.11
CA ALA A 79 19.73 -11.98 0.41
C ALA A 79 20.37 -11.14 -0.73
N SER A 80 19.56 -10.41 -1.51
CA SER A 80 20.09 -9.49 -2.52
C SER A 80 20.94 -8.36 -1.93
N ALA A 81 20.55 -7.82 -0.77
CA ALA A 81 21.34 -6.80 -0.06
C ALA A 81 22.70 -7.34 0.40
N PHE A 82 22.77 -8.61 0.81
CA PHE A 82 24.02 -9.29 1.13
C PHE A 82 24.91 -9.50 -0.10
N ASP A 83 24.33 -9.88 -1.24
CA ASP A 83 25.06 -10.07 -2.49
C ASP A 83 25.69 -8.76 -2.99
N ASP A 84 25.04 -7.62 -2.73
CA ASP A 84 25.51 -6.28 -3.11
C ASP A 84 26.48 -5.64 -2.11
N ALA A 85 26.64 -6.24 -0.92
CA ALA A 85 27.40 -5.64 0.14
C ALA A 85 28.90 -5.56 -0.18
N VAL A 86 29.48 -4.38 0.07
CA VAL A 86 30.93 -4.21 0.04
C VAL A 86 31.50 -4.70 1.37
N TRP A 87 31.99 -5.93 1.37
CA TRP A 87 32.58 -6.54 2.57
C TRP A 87 33.92 -5.87 2.92
N PRO A 88 34.15 -5.52 4.20
CA PRO A 88 35.43 -4.95 4.62
C PRO A 88 36.55 -5.96 4.39
N THR A 89 37.69 -5.48 3.91
CA THR A 89 38.90 -6.29 3.72
C THR A 89 39.89 -6.17 4.88
N ASP A 90 39.52 -5.42 5.93
CA ASP A 90 40.30 -5.17 7.13
C ASP A 90 39.53 -5.62 8.40
N ASP A 91 40.10 -5.38 9.58
CA ASP A 91 39.51 -5.76 10.87
C ASP A 91 38.38 -4.82 11.33
N SER A 92 37.80 -4.00 10.43
CA SER A 92 36.68 -3.13 10.77
C SER A 92 35.44 -3.96 11.17
N PRO A 93 34.58 -3.43 12.07
CA PRO A 93 33.33 -4.09 12.40
C PRO A 93 32.48 -4.36 11.15
N ILE A 94 31.99 -5.59 11.02
CA ILE A 94 31.08 -5.98 9.95
C ILE A 94 29.69 -5.44 10.31
N VAL A 95 29.12 -4.61 9.43
CA VAL A 95 27.72 -4.20 9.50
C VAL A 95 26.90 -5.17 8.66
N VAL A 96 25.82 -5.71 9.23
CA VAL A 96 24.90 -6.59 8.51
C VAL A 96 24.18 -5.76 7.44
N PRO A 97 24.25 -6.14 6.16
CA PRO A 97 23.52 -5.46 5.10
C PRO A 97 22.01 -5.52 5.36
N GLU A 98 21.35 -4.37 5.26
CA GLU A 98 19.90 -4.23 5.38
C GLU A 98 19.28 -3.91 4.01
N PRO A 99 17.99 -4.21 3.81
CA PRO A 99 17.24 -3.72 2.66
C PRO A 99 17.35 -2.19 2.51
N PRO A 100 17.12 -1.66 1.30
CA PRO A 100 17.05 -0.21 1.10
C PRO A 100 16.10 0.44 2.11
N ARG A 101 16.54 1.53 2.75
CA ARG A 101 15.81 2.17 3.86
C ARG A 101 14.36 2.48 3.49
N TRP A 102 14.12 2.98 2.27
CA TRP A 102 12.78 3.29 1.78
C TRP A 102 11.85 2.07 1.89
N LEU A 103 12.34 0.89 1.50
CA LEU A 103 11.59 -0.36 1.51
C LEU A 103 11.49 -0.96 2.91
N ALA A 104 12.55 -0.86 3.72
CA ALA A 104 12.53 -1.33 5.11
C ALA A 104 11.46 -0.61 5.95
N THR A 105 11.16 0.65 5.62
CA THR A 105 10.09 1.45 6.24
C THR A 105 8.72 1.30 5.57
N ALA A 106 8.56 0.37 4.62
CA ALA A 106 7.30 0.20 3.93
C ALA A 106 6.18 -0.24 4.87
N ARG A 107 4.98 0.25 4.60
CA ARG A 107 3.79 -0.20 5.32
C ARG A 107 3.26 -1.46 4.65
N CYS A 108 2.95 -2.46 5.46
CA CYS A 108 2.68 -3.81 4.97
C CYS A 108 1.27 -4.25 5.35
N TRP A 109 0.56 -4.85 4.39
CA TRP A 109 -0.73 -5.48 4.61
C TRP A 109 -0.79 -6.87 3.98
N GLU A 110 -1.53 -7.76 4.62
CA GLU A 110 -1.96 -9.03 4.04
C GLU A 110 -3.48 -9.06 4.01
N PHE A 111 -4.03 -9.59 2.92
CA PHE A 111 -5.45 -9.87 2.85
C PHE A 111 -5.78 -11.17 3.61
N GLU A 112 -6.59 -11.07 4.65
CA GLU A 112 -7.09 -12.20 5.43
C GLU A 112 -8.56 -12.48 5.06
N PRO A 113 -8.86 -13.58 4.34
CA PRO A 113 -10.22 -13.92 3.91
C PRO A 113 -11.21 -14.14 5.05
N ALA A 114 -10.73 -14.54 6.23
CA ALA A 114 -11.57 -14.77 7.41
C ALA A 114 -11.75 -13.51 8.28
N ALA A 115 -11.10 -12.40 7.94
CA ALA A 115 -11.17 -11.19 8.76
C ALA A 115 -12.61 -10.65 8.79
N PRO A 116 -13.14 -10.32 9.99
CA PRO A 116 -14.49 -9.82 10.11
C PRO A 116 -14.57 -8.41 9.51
N ILE A 117 -15.53 -8.21 8.60
CA ILE A 117 -15.92 -6.88 8.14
C ILE A 117 -17.18 -6.45 8.86
N MET A 118 -17.07 -5.37 9.63
CA MET A 118 -18.20 -4.75 10.30
C MET A 118 -18.82 -3.68 9.41
N PRO A 119 -20.12 -3.76 9.07
CA PRO A 119 -20.77 -2.73 8.28
C PRO A 119 -20.89 -1.43 9.09
N ALA A 120 -20.73 -0.30 8.41
CA ALA A 120 -20.88 1.04 8.97
C ALA A 120 -22.28 1.30 9.53
N VAL A 121 -23.30 0.72 8.87
CA VAL A 121 -24.69 0.77 9.29
C VAL A 121 -25.14 -0.66 9.55
N GLN A 122 -25.68 -0.96 10.75
CA GLN A 122 -26.06 -2.32 11.16
C GLN A 122 -27.06 -3.01 10.21
N THR A 123 -27.81 -2.24 9.43
CA THR A 123 -28.78 -2.76 8.45
C THR A 123 -28.15 -3.07 7.09
N SER A 124 -26.89 -2.69 6.86
CA SER A 124 -26.15 -2.94 5.62
C SER A 124 -25.45 -4.29 5.70
N THR A 125 -25.40 -5.01 4.57
CA THR A 125 -24.63 -6.25 4.43
C THR A 125 -23.41 -5.99 3.57
N VAL A 126 -22.23 -6.39 4.05
CA VAL A 126 -21.02 -6.42 3.21
C VAL A 126 -20.95 -7.80 2.55
N PRO A 127 -21.03 -7.89 1.20
CA PRO A 127 -21.25 -9.16 0.50
C PRO A 127 -20.04 -10.11 0.52
N GLU A 128 -18.83 -9.62 0.80
CA GLU A 128 -17.61 -10.41 0.75
C GLU A 128 -16.94 -10.44 2.13
N PRO A 129 -16.59 -11.63 2.66
CA PRO A 129 -15.78 -11.73 3.87
C PRO A 129 -14.30 -11.40 3.57
N GLY A 130 -13.61 -10.88 4.58
CA GLY A 130 -12.16 -10.69 4.57
C GLY A 130 -11.69 -9.25 4.34
N GLY A 131 -10.46 -8.94 4.70
CA GLY A 131 -9.93 -7.60 4.53
C GLY A 131 -8.43 -7.52 4.75
N TRP A 132 -7.90 -6.33 4.48
CA TRP A 132 -6.47 -6.07 4.61
C TRP A 132 -6.14 -5.73 6.05
N LEU A 133 -5.20 -6.48 6.61
CA LEU A 133 -4.71 -6.34 7.99
C LEU A 133 -3.23 -5.99 7.97
N TYR A 134 -2.79 -5.19 8.95
CA TYR A 134 -1.38 -4.84 9.09
C TYR A 134 -0.50 -6.08 9.24
N ARG A 135 0.65 -6.03 8.61
CA ARG A 135 1.75 -6.95 8.84
C ARG A 135 3.01 -6.20 9.25
N PRO A 136 3.88 -6.80 10.06
CA PRO A 136 5.19 -6.22 10.32
C PRO A 136 5.96 -6.01 9.01
N SER A 137 6.73 -4.92 8.93
CA SER A 137 7.72 -4.72 7.88
C SER A 137 8.98 -5.54 8.18
N PHE A 138 10.03 -5.34 7.37
CA PHE A 138 11.36 -5.88 7.60
C PHE A 138 11.81 -5.66 9.05
N GLY A 139 12.44 -6.69 9.63
CA GLY A 139 12.91 -6.65 11.02
C GLY A 139 11.80 -6.68 12.08
N GLY A 140 10.54 -6.91 11.69
CA GLY A 140 9.41 -6.98 12.63
C GLY A 140 8.90 -5.62 13.09
N ALA A 141 9.24 -4.54 12.38
CA ALA A 141 8.74 -3.20 12.69
C ALA A 141 7.21 -3.15 12.51
N ASP A 142 6.50 -2.60 13.50
CA ASP A 142 5.07 -2.30 13.37
C ASP A 142 4.86 -1.35 12.17
N THR A 143 3.77 -1.52 11.43
CA THR A 143 3.42 -0.71 10.25
C THR A 143 2.12 0.07 10.44
N SER A 144 1.49 -0.04 11.62
CA SER A 144 0.27 0.69 11.98
C SER A 144 0.53 2.13 12.48
N TRP A 145 1.80 2.54 12.55
CA TRP A 145 2.24 3.85 13.03
C TRP A 145 1.80 5.00 12.13
N SER A 146 1.70 6.19 12.74
CA SER A 146 1.28 7.44 12.10
C SER A 146 2.30 7.96 11.10
N GLY A 147 1.88 8.24 9.86
CA GLY A 147 2.73 8.86 8.85
C GLY A 147 2.61 8.19 7.48
N GLY A 148 2.80 9.01 6.44
CA GLY A 148 2.64 8.62 5.05
C GLY A 148 1.26 8.92 4.49
N SER A 149 1.09 8.69 3.19
CA SER A 149 -0.18 8.96 2.51
C SER A 149 -1.29 7.99 2.94
N VAL A 150 -2.54 8.38 2.77
CA VAL A 150 -3.68 7.45 2.83
C VAL A 150 -3.83 6.78 1.46
N GLY A 151 -3.71 5.46 1.42
CA GLY A 151 -3.80 4.67 0.20
C GLY A 151 -5.26 4.42 -0.17
N LEU A 152 -5.67 4.82 -1.38
CA LEU A 152 -6.99 4.57 -1.92
C LEU A 152 -6.87 3.61 -3.11
N PHE A 153 -7.11 2.33 -2.88
CA PHE A 153 -6.71 1.28 -3.81
C PHE A 153 -7.85 0.39 -4.27
N GLN A 154 -7.98 0.25 -5.58
CA GLN A 154 -8.81 -0.77 -6.20
C GLN A 154 -8.00 -2.07 -6.37
N LEU A 155 -8.15 -2.99 -5.40
CA LEU A 155 -7.32 -4.19 -5.28
C LEU A 155 -8.01 -5.49 -5.71
N MET A 156 -9.29 -5.65 -5.37
CA MET A 156 -9.98 -6.94 -5.44
C MET A 156 -10.94 -7.03 -6.64
N ASP A 157 -11.67 -5.96 -6.92
CA ASP A 157 -12.75 -5.94 -7.91
C ASP A 157 -12.96 -4.53 -8.49
N GLN A 158 -13.87 -4.40 -9.47
CA GLN A 158 -14.17 -3.13 -10.16
C GLN A 158 -15.15 -2.23 -9.42
N GLU A 159 -15.88 -2.75 -8.44
CA GLU A 159 -17.00 -2.09 -7.79
C GLU A 159 -16.62 -1.51 -6.43
N THR A 160 -15.43 -1.85 -5.90
CA THR A 160 -14.98 -1.44 -4.58
C THR A 160 -13.55 -0.91 -4.59
N PHE A 161 -13.22 -0.17 -3.55
CA PHE A 161 -11.86 0.22 -3.23
C PHE A 161 -11.61 0.13 -1.73
N TRP A 162 -10.34 0.05 -1.38
CA TRP A 162 -9.84 -0.10 -0.04
C TRP A 162 -9.11 1.16 0.40
N VAL A 163 -9.31 1.55 1.65
CA VAL A 163 -8.55 2.58 2.33
C VAL A 163 -7.53 1.90 3.23
N LEU A 164 -6.25 2.13 2.97
CA LEU A 164 -5.12 1.66 3.77
C LEU A 164 -4.36 2.87 4.34
N ALA A 165 -4.25 2.97 5.65
CA ALA A 165 -3.61 4.11 6.33
C ALA A 165 -3.02 3.66 7.67
N SER A 166 -2.45 4.57 8.46
CA SER A 166 -2.18 4.27 9.88
C SER A 166 -3.48 4.04 10.66
N ALA A 167 -3.40 3.43 11.85
CA ALA A 167 -4.61 3.11 12.62
C ALA A 167 -5.40 4.37 13.02
N GLU A 168 -4.70 5.46 13.30
CA GLU A 168 -5.29 6.77 13.64
C GLU A 168 -5.99 7.40 12.43
N GLU A 169 -5.29 7.52 11.30
CA GLU A 169 -5.85 8.08 10.05
C GLU A 169 -7.03 7.25 9.52
N LEU A 170 -6.98 5.93 9.71
CA LEU A 170 -8.06 5.04 9.30
C LEU A 170 -9.30 5.26 10.15
N GLU A 171 -9.14 5.47 11.46
CA GLU A 171 -10.24 5.82 12.35
C GLU A 171 -10.84 7.20 12.00
N GLU A 172 -10.01 8.20 11.75
CA GLU A 172 -10.46 9.52 11.28
C GLU A 172 -11.22 9.43 9.95
N THR A 173 -10.69 8.66 9.00
CA THR A 173 -11.32 8.43 7.70
C THR A 173 -12.65 7.68 7.85
N ARG A 174 -12.71 6.72 8.79
CA ARG A 174 -13.95 6.00 9.11
C ARG A 174 -15.02 6.94 9.64
N LEU A 175 -14.67 7.84 10.56
CA LEU A 175 -15.58 8.85 11.11
C LEU A 175 -16.06 9.82 10.03
N LEU A 176 -15.17 10.25 9.14
CA LEU A 176 -15.52 11.06 7.97
C LEU A 176 -16.54 10.33 7.08
N CYS A 177 -16.29 9.06 6.76
CA CYS A 177 -17.20 8.25 5.95
C CYS A 177 -18.58 8.08 6.61
N LEU A 178 -18.62 7.93 7.94
CA LEU A 178 -19.87 7.85 8.69
C LEU A 178 -20.68 9.14 8.65
N ASP A 179 -20.02 10.30 8.68
CA ASP A 179 -20.72 11.58 8.51
C ASP A 179 -21.24 11.73 7.07
N LEU A 180 -20.41 11.42 6.08
CA LEU A 180 -20.78 11.43 4.65
C LEU A 180 -21.96 10.50 4.35
N ALA A 181 -22.08 9.36 5.03
CA ALA A 181 -23.19 8.41 4.87
C ALA A 181 -24.57 9.03 5.13
N ARG A 182 -24.65 10.16 5.84
CA ARG A 182 -25.92 10.87 6.09
C ARG A 182 -26.48 11.57 4.86
N TYR A 183 -25.63 11.93 3.89
CA TYR A 183 -26.03 12.77 2.75
C TYR A 183 -25.43 12.34 1.39
N ARG A 184 -24.49 11.39 1.37
CA ARG A 184 -23.86 10.85 0.16
C ARG A 184 -24.18 9.37 -0.02
N ARG A 185 -24.37 8.97 -1.27
CA ARG A 185 -24.66 7.57 -1.66
C ARG A 185 -23.42 6.69 -1.44
N GLY A 186 -23.65 5.42 -1.11
CA GLY A 186 -22.63 4.37 -1.02
C GLY A 186 -21.87 4.34 0.31
N PHE A 187 -21.69 5.47 1.00
CA PHE A 187 -20.94 5.51 2.27
C PHE A 187 -21.60 4.70 3.39
N GLY A 188 -22.93 4.52 3.36
CA GLY A 188 -23.64 3.63 4.29
C GLY A 188 -23.36 2.13 4.07
N GLU A 189 -22.71 1.76 2.97
CA GLU A 189 -22.27 0.39 2.64
C GLU A 189 -20.78 0.18 2.96
N MET A 190 -20.13 1.16 3.59
CA MET A 190 -18.75 1.01 4.06
C MET A 190 -18.63 -0.18 5.00
N GLY A 191 -17.58 -0.98 4.82
CA GLY A 191 -17.16 -2.02 5.75
C GLY A 191 -15.85 -1.64 6.42
N THR A 192 -15.71 -1.91 7.72
CA THR A 192 -14.45 -1.78 8.45
C THR A 192 -13.93 -3.16 8.80
N CYS A 193 -12.72 -3.47 8.33
CA CYS A 193 -12.01 -4.68 8.69
C CYS A 193 -11.25 -4.46 10.00
N PHE A 194 -11.36 -5.40 10.94
CA PHE A 194 -10.66 -5.35 12.22
C PHE A 194 -9.68 -6.51 12.35
N ASP A 195 -8.54 -6.26 13.00
CA ASP A 195 -7.62 -7.31 13.40
C ASP A 195 -8.11 -8.03 14.68
N GLU A 196 -7.34 -9.01 15.13
CA GLU A 196 -7.63 -9.78 16.35
C GLU A 196 -7.64 -8.95 17.65
N PHE A 197 -7.12 -7.72 17.61
CA PHE A 197 -7.06 -6.77 18.73
C PHE A 197 -8.11 -5.66 18.61
N GLU A 198 -9.11 -5.82 17.74
CA GLU A 198 -10.16 -4.83 17.47
C GLU A 198 -9.61 -3.50 16.91
N ARG A 199 -8.42 -3.50 16.31
CA ARG A 199 -7.86 -2.32 15.62
C ARG A 199 -8.32 -2.33 14.17
N PRO A 200 -8.75 -1.17 13.62
CA PRO A 200 -9.14 -1.10 12.22
C PRO A 200 -7.91 -1.33 11.33
N GLY A 201 -7.97 -2.31 10.43
CA GLY A 201 -6.89 -2.64 9.50
C GLY A 201 -7.06 -2.02 8.12
N SER A 202 -8.32 -1.92 7.66
CA SER A 202 -8.70 -1.27 6.40
C SER A 202 -10.19 -0.90 6.36
N LEU A 203 -10.54 0.03 5.47
CA LEU A 203 -11.94 0.30 5.11
C LEU A 203 -12.20 -0.19 3.69
N ARG A 204 -13.38 -0.77 3.46
CA ARG A 204 -13.89 -1.14 2.14
C ARG A 204 -15.05 -0.23 1.79
N LEU A 205 -14.98 0.46 0.66
CA LEU A 205 -16.05 1.33 0.17
C LEU A 205 -16.45 0.97 -1.26
N PRO A 206 -17.72 1.15 -1.64
CA PRO A 206 -18.11 1.09 -3.05
C PRO A 206 -17.42 2.19 -3.86
N LEU A 207 -17.11 1.93 -5.13
CA LEU A 207 -16.37 2.84 -6.02
C LEU A 207 -17.07 4.20 -6.20
N VAL A 208 -18.40 4.24 -6.08
CA VAL A 208 -19.18 5.49 -6.15
C VAL A 208 -18.76 6.51 -5.07
N CYS A 209 -18.16 6.06 -3.97
CA CYS A 209 -17.68 6.93 -2.88
C CYS A 209 -16.33 7.60 -3.18
N ARG A 210 -15.59 7.10 -4.17
CA ARG A 210 -14.19 7.47 -4.44
C ARG A 210 -13.98 8.98 -4.55
N GLU A 211 -14.62 9.61 -5.52
CA GLU A 211 -14.39 11.02 -5.87
C GLU A 211 -14.68 11.94 -4.68
N VAL A 212 -15.79 11.68 -3.98
CA VAL A 212 -16.17 12.46 -2.80
C VAL A 212 -15.18 12.25 -1.65
N LEU A 213 -14.69 11.02 -1.43
CA LEU A 213 -13.73 10.77 -0.36
C LEU A 213 -12.37 11.40 -0.68
N GLU A 214 -11.90 11.31 -1.94
CA GLU A 214 -10.68 11.97 -2.41
C GLU A 214 -10.76 13.48 -2.14
N ASP A 215 -11.83 14.15 -2.57
CA ASP A 215 -12.03 15.59 -2.39
C ASP A 215 -12.02 16.00 -0.90
N GLU A 216 -12.70 15.22 -0.04
CA GLU A 216 -12.80 15.51 1.38
C GLU A 216 -11.45 15.30 2.11
N LEU A 217 -10.67 14.29 1.73
CA LEU A 217 -9.32 14.08 2.27
C LEU A 217 -8.37 15.20 1.82
N ILE A 218 -8.39 15.57 0.54
CA ILE A 218 -7.60 16.69 0.00
C ILE A 218 -7.98 18.01 0.69
N ALA A 219 -9.27 18.27 0.90
CA ALA A 219 -9.75 19.49 1.58
C ALA A 219 -9.27 19.58 3.05
N ARG A 220 -8.92 18.44 3.66
CA ARG A 220 -8.32 18.35 5.00
C ARG A 220 -6.78 18.33 4.98
N SER A 221 -6.18 18.54 3.82
CA SER A 221 -4.73 18.44 3.60
C SER A 221 -4.14 17.07 3.95
N VAL A 222 -4.95 16.01 3.82
CA VAL A 222 -4.47 14.63 3.94
C VAL A 222 -3.79 14.25 2.64
N ASP A 223 -2.54 13.78 2.73
CA ASP A 223 -1.84 13.23 1.58
C ASP A 223 -2.46 11.89 1.18
N ILE A 224 -2.71 11.68 -0.12
CA ILE A 224 -3.40 10.49 -0.62
C ILE A 224 -2.62 9.86 -1.76
N GLU A 225 -2.59 8.52 -1.80
CA GLU A 225 -2.05 7.75 -2.92
C GLU A 225 -3.20 6.96 -3.58
N PRO A 226 -3.82 7.49 -4.65
CA PRO A 226 -4.90 6.81 -5.35
C PRO A 226 -4.39 5.85 -6.42
N ARG A 227 -4.85 4.59 -6.41
CA ARG A 227 -4.60 3.59 -7.47
C ARG A 227 -5.88 2.86 -7.86
N PHE A 228 -6.41 3.25 -9.02
CA PHE A 228 -7.66 2.72 -9.55
C PHE A 228 -7.44 2.17 -10.96
N TRP A 229 -8.29 1.24 -11.37
CA TRP A 229 -8.22 0.68 -12.71
C TRP A 229 -8.62 1.76 -13.74
N PRO A 230 -8.10 1.67 -14.98
CA PRO A 230 -8.56 2.52 -16.05
C PRO A 230 -10.07 2.38 -16.22
N ARG A 231 -10.77 3.49 -16.46
CA ARG A 231 -12.18 3.41 -16.86
C ARG A 231 -12.25 2.61 -18.16
N SER A 232 -13.05 1.55 -18.14
CA SER A 232 -13.44 0.84 -19.35
C SER A 232 -14.59 1.65 -19.94
N ASP A 233 -14.29 2.55 -20.86
CA ASP A 233 -15.30 3.30 -21.61
C ASP A 233 -16.16 2.36 -22.48
#